data_AF-G8S0F9-F1
#
_entry.id   AF-G8S0F9-F1
#
_cell.length_a   1.000
_cell.length_b   1.000
_cell.length_c   1.000
_cell.angle_alpha   90.00
_cell.angle_beta   90.00
_cell.angle_gamma   90.00
#
_symmetry.space_group_name_H-M   'P 1'
#
loop_
_entity.id
_entity.type
_entity.pdbx_description
1 polymer ?
#
loop_
_entity_poly.entity_id
_entity_poly.type
_entity_poly.pdbx_seq_one_letter_code
_entity_poly.pdbx_strand_id
1 'polypeptide(L)'
;MTMLAEMLLHEPAPVAIWAALWLATIPAMVVLASPTGVRNPVQALIDAGAFLIGRPLRHPRRREPPTNDFFPGDPIPFLTSGDPSLATPAGPAPFADSADSTPSATASGAPSLSSADSATASAAPSLSSADSATASAAPSLGSADSATASAAPSLSSAGSAPSVPVGLASTFSSADPAREVPADVTPGFPAVSAPAAQEGTSFAARGSSAGRHHAAGLAGHAGEGDAGLASRASGRRPLLRRLFHRAAARREERLRRETEAVRSVRYAEEVRVAAEQAGYAADRWQEHWEATAARVDAAFRAWQAADARLQRSRTAIAYGTPATEQSPAEYVDRERFLHLAVRAAAERGELPTSAVADALTGRGGWDARLHPVDQELVIQRAAATHLEAVWKRAAAAEKLAWRDAQTARRNWQSLCQETILAAAHATAVHHLLPTEPIIIPATTHPAPVARVA
;
A
#
# COMPACT_ATOMS: atom_id res chain seq x y z
N MET A 1 12.05 -23.62 -37.54
CA MET A 1 10.59 -23.60 -37.88
C MET A 1 10.14 -24.83 -38.67
N THR A 2 11.01 -25.78 -39.03
CA THR A 2 10.68 -26.96 -39.85
C THR A 2 10.12 -28.15 -39.06
N MET A 3 10.49 -28.34 -37.78
CA MET A 3 9.96 -29.48 -36.98
C MET A 3 8.44 -29.41 -36.72
N LEU A 4 7.86 -28.21 -36.58
CA LEU A 4 6.41 -28.07 -36.37
C LEU A 4 5.61 -28.41 -37.64
N ALA A 5 6.15 -28.12 -38.82
CA ALA A 5 5.51 -28.43 -40.08
C ALA A 5 5.53 -29.94 -40.38
N GLU A 6 6.60 -30.62 -39.98
CA GLU A 6 6.76 -32.08 -40.13
C GLU A 6 5.87 -32.85 -39.13
N MET A 7 5.70 -32.35 -37.90
CA MET A 7 4.76 -32.89 -36.92
C MET A 7 3.29 -32.73 -37.35
N LEU A 8 2.96 -31.63 -38.03
CA LEU A 8 1.61 -31.35 -38.56
C LEU A 8 1.19 -32.30 -39.68
N LEU A 9 2.14 -32.93 -40.39
CA LEU A 9 1.84 -33.84 -41.49
C LEU A 9 1.67 -35.30 -41.07
N HIS A 10 2.31 -35.74 -39.98
CA HIS A 10 2.38 -37.17 -39.64
C HIS A 10 1.43 -37.63 -38.54
N GLU A 11 1.04 -36.76 -37.60
CA GLU A 11 0.12 -37.14 -36.53
C GLU A 11 -0.85 -35.98 -36.23
N PRO A 12 -2.00 -35.90 -36.90
CA PRO A 12 -2.94 -34.80 -36.71
C PRO A 12 -3.64 -34.83 -35.34
N ALA A 13 -3.70 -36.00 -34.68
CA ALA A 13 -4.43 -36.18 -33.43
C ALA A 13 -3.80 -35.44 -32.23
N PRO A 14 -2.48 -35.55 -31.94
CA PRO A 14 -1.86 -34.81 -30.84
C PRO A 14 -1.91 -33.29 -31.04
N VAL A 15 -1.73 -32.82 -32.28
CA VAL A 15 -1.77 -31.39 -32.59
C VAL A 15 -3.19 -30.83 -32.43
N ALA A 16 -4.22 -31.58 -32.82
CA ALA A 16 -5.62 -31.21 -32.60
C ALA A 16 -5.97 -31.14 -31.10
N ILE A 17 -5.48 -32.10 -30.30
CA ILE A 17 -5.67 -32.09 -28.83
C ILE A 17 -4.97 -30.87 -28.22
N TRP A 18 -3.73 -30.60 -28.62
CA TRP A 18 -2.97 -29.47 -28.08
C TRP A 18 -3.59 -28.12 -28.47
N ALA A 19 -4.02 -27.99 -29.73
CA ALA A 19 -4.73 -26.81 -30.22
C ALA A 19 -6.06 -26.61 -29.46
N ALA A 20 -6.84 -27.67 -29.25
CA ALA A 20 -8.08 -27.59 -28.48
C ALA A 20 -7.82 -27.17 -27.02
N LEU A 21 -6.74 -27.67 -26.40
CA LEU A 21 -6.34 -27.30 -25.05
C LEU A 21 -5.97 -25.82 -24.95
N TRP A 22 -5.21 -25.29 -25.92
CA TRP A 22 -4.87 -23.86 -25.99
C TRP A 22 -6.10 -22.99 -26.24
N LEU A 23 -6.98 -23.42 -27.14
CA LEU A 23 -8.19 -22.69 -27.48
C LEU A 23 -9.18 -22.63 -26.30
N ALA A 24 -9.15 -23.64 -25.42
CA ALA A 24 -9.93 -23.64 -24.18
C ALA A 24 -9.28 -22.83 -23.03
N THR A 25 -7.94 -22.82 -22.94
CA THR A 25 -7.23 -22.19 -21.81
C THR A 25 -7.01 -20.69 -21.97
N ILE A 26 -6.81 -20.20 -23.21
CA ILE A 26 -6.59 -18.76 -23.47
C ILE A 26 -7.76 -17.90 -22.97
N PRO A 27 -9.04 -18.20 -23.27
CA PRO A 27 -10.16 -17.39 -22.79
C PRO A 27 -10.26 -17.39 -21.25
N ALA A 28 -9.99 -18.53 -20.61
CA ALA A 28 -10.00 -18.64 -19.14
C ALA A 28 -8.92 -17.75 -18.51
N MET A 29 -7.71 -17.73 -19.09
CA MET A 29 -6.62 -16.85 -18.65
C MET A 29 -6.96 -15.37 -18.85
N VAL A 30 -7.60 -15.00 -19.96
CA VAL A 30 -8.03 -13.61 -20.24
C VAL A 30 -9.10 -13.14 -19.25
N VAL A 31 -10.04 -14.02 -18.89
CA VAL A 31 -11.08 -13.71 -17.88
C VAL A 31 -10.46 -13.57 -16.48
N LEU A 32 -9.48 -14.41 -16.12
CA LEU A 32 -8.79 -14.35 -14.82
C LEU A 32 -7.84 -13.16 -14.69
N ALA A 33 -7.21 -12.72 -15.79
CA ALA A 33 -6.30 -11.58 -15.79
C ALA A 33 -7.03 -10.22 -15.68
N SER A 34 -8.34 -10.17 -15.93
CA SER A 34 -9.13 -8.95 -15.89
C SER A 34 -9.94 -8.85 -14.59
N PRO A 35 -9.70 -7.85 -13.71
CA PRO A 35 -10.47 -7.69 -12.47
C PRO A 35 -11.96 -7.38 -12.72
N THR A 36 -12.31 -6.87 -13.91
CA THR A 36 -13.70 -6.74 -14.38
C THR A 36 -14.27 -8.05 -14.89
N GLY A 37 -13.44 -8.95 -15.43
CA GLY A 37 -13.84 -10.28 -15.89
C GLY A 37 -14.30 -11.21 -14.77
N VAL A 38 -13.72 -11.08 -13.57
CA VAL A 38 -14.17 -11.83 -12.38
C VAL A 38 -15.59 -11.42 -11.93
N ARG A 39 -15.98 -10.16 -12.18
CA ARG A 39 -17.29 -9.64 -11.75
C ARG A 39 -18.41 -9.90 -12.77
N ASN A 40 -18.08 -10.07 -14.05
CA ASN A 40 -19.02 -10.37 -15.13
C ASN A 40 -18.34 -11.26 -16.18
N PRO A 41 -18.22 -12.57 -15.93
CA PRO A 41 -17.45 -13.48 -16.78
C PRO A 41 -18.04 -13.61 -18.19
N VAL A 42 -19.37 -13.52 -18.31
CA VAL A 42 -20.07 -13.60 -19.60
C VAL A 42 -19.70 -12.44 -20.52
N GLN A 43 -19.63 -11.20 -20.00
CA GLN A 43 -19.30 -10.03 -20.81
C GLN A 43 -17.83 -10.04 -21.24
N ALA A 44 -16.92 -10.48 -20.35
CA ALA A 44 -15.51 -10.63 -20.69
C ALA A 44 -15.27 -11.70 -21.78
N LEU A 45 -16.06 -12.78 -21.78
CA LEU A 45 -16.02 -13.81 -22.83
C LEU A 45 -16.52 -13.28 -24.18
N ILE A 46 -17.58 -12.46 -24.17
CA ILE A 46 -18.11 -11.80 -25.37
C ILE A 46 -17.09 -10.80 -25.94
N ASP A 47 -16.45 -10.00 -25.08
CA ASP A 47 -15.46 -9.00 -25.51
C ASP A 47 -14.17 -9.67 -26.03
N ALA A 48 -13.71 -10.75 -25.38
CA ALA A 48 -12.58 -11.56 -25.85
C ALA A 48 -12.89 -12.27 -27.18
N GLY A 49 -14.11 -12.80 -27.35
CA GLY A 49 -14.58 -13.38 -28.61
C GLY A 49 -14.66 -12.34 -29.74
N ALA A 50 -15.15 -11.13 -29.44
CA ALA A 50 -15.19 -10.03 -30.40
C ALA A 50 -13.79 -9.58 -30.86
N PHE A 51 -12.82 -9.58 -29.94
CA PHE A 51 -11.41 -9.31 -30.25
C PHE A 51 -10.80 -10.38 -31.17
N LEU A 52 -11.06 -11.66 -30.91
CA LEU A 52 -10.61 -12.79 -31.73
C LEU A 52 -11.16 -12.76 -33.17
N ILE A 53 -12.36 -12.20 -33.37
CA ILE A 53 -13.01 -12.06 -34.68
C ILE A 53 -12.56 -10.76 -35.39
N GLY A 54 -11.65 -9.98 -34.80
CA GLY A 54 -11.15 -8.74 -35.40
C GLY A 54 -12.19 -7.62 -35.46
N ARG A 55 -13.26 -7.70 -34.65
CA ARG A 55 -14.20 -6.58 -34.54
C ARG A 55 -13.56 -5.49 -33.67
N PRO A 56 -13.45 -4.25 -34.18
CA PRO A 56 -12.90 -3.15 -33.39
C PRO A 56 -13.78 -2.96 -32.14
N LEU A 57 -13.16 -3.02 -30.97
CA LEU A 57 -13.80 -2.81 -29.68
C LEU A 57 -14.53 -1.47 -29.73
N ARG A 58 -15.87 -1.50 -29.67
CA ARG A 58 -16.66 -0.30 -29.45
C ARG A 58 -16.32 0.18 -28.05
N HIS A 59 -15.45 1.18 -27.95
CA HIS A 59 -15.21 1.84 -26.67
C HIS A 59 -16.57 2.26 -26.08
N PRO A 60 -16.85 1.90 -24.82
CA PRO A 60 -18.04 2.42 -24.16
C PRO A 60 -17.93 3.94 -24.23
N ARG A 61 -18.89 4.58 -24.89
CA ARG A 61 -19.05 6.04 -24.84
C ARG A 61 -18.98 6.42 -23.37
N ARG A 62 -17.92 7.14 -23.00
CA ARG A 62 -17.81 7.81 -21.70
C ARG A 62 -19.15 8.50 -21.46
N ARG A 63 -19.95 7.99 -20.52
CA ARG A 63 -20.98 8.81 -19.89
C ARG A 63 -20.21 9.94 -19.19
N GLU A 64 -20.37 11.16 -19.69
CA GLU A 64 -19.95 12.34 -18.95
C GLU A 64 -20.56 12.26 -17.55
N PRO A 65 -19.74 12.35 -16.49
CA PRO A 65 -20.28 12.49 -15.16
C PRO A 65 -21.07 13.79 -15.10
N PRO A 66 -22.26 13.81 -14.44
CA PRO A 66 -22.95 15.07 -14.19
C PRO A 66 -22.00 16.02 -13.46
N THR A 67 -21.93 17.25 -13.94
CA THR A 67 -21.31 18.39 -13.29
C THR A 67 -21.86 18.51 -11.88
N ASN A 68 -21.09 18.04 -10.90
CA ASN A 68 -21.37 18.29 -9.49
C ASN A 68 -20.93 19.72 -9.17
N ASP A 69 -21.88 20.65 -9.29
CA ASP A 69 -21.85 21.97 -8.65
C ASP A 69 -22.07 21.82 -7.14
N PHE A 70 -21.10 21.20 -6.44
CA PHE A 70 -21.22 21.03 -4.99
C PHE A 70 -19.87 21.24 -4.29
N PHE A 71 -19.50 22.51 -4.09
CA PHE A 71 -18.82 23.02 -2.90
C PHE A 71 -18.88 24.56 -2.88
N PRO A 72 -19.82 25.20 -2.17
CA PRO A 72 -19.53 26.44 -1.47
C PRO A 72 -18.91 26.09 -0.12
N GLY A 73 -17.73 26.63 0.14
CA GLY A 73 -17.04 26.48 1.42
C GLY A 73 -17.75 27.24 2.53
N ASP A 74 -17.94 26.56 3.66
CA ASP A 74 -18.10 27.19 4.96
C ASP A 74 -16.88 26.84 5.84
N PRO A 75 -16.29 27.80 6.55
CA PRO A 75 -15.15 27.57 7.44
C PRO A 75 -15.59 26.98 8.79
N ILE A 76 -14.86 25.98 9.27
CA ILE A 76 -15.03 25.40 10.61
C ILE A 76 -14.31 26.28 11.65
N PRO A 77 -14.94 26.65 12.78
CA PRO A 77 -14.28 27.45 13.82
C PRO A 77 -13.28 26.60 14.63
N PHE A 78 -12.08 27.16 14.79
CA PHE A 78 -11.08 26.67 15.75
C PHE A 78 -11.55 26.89 17.18
N LEU A 79 -11.55 25.83 17.99
CA LEU A 79 -11.67 25.90 19.44
C LEU A 79 -10.34 26.39 20.05
N THR A 80 -10.36 27.61 20.56
CA THR A 80 -9.43 28.16 21.55
C THR A 80 -9.86 27.78 22.97
N SER A 81 -8.89 27.75 23.90
CA SER A 81 -9.00 27.61 25.38
C SER A 81 -8.76 26.17 25.91
N GLY A 82 -7.80 25.89 26.80
CA GLY A 82 -6.99 26.83 27.58
C GLY A 82 -5.85 26.19 28.38
N ASP A 83 -5.05 27.10 28.95
CA ASP A 83 -3.99 26.88 29.93
C ASP A 83 -4.44 26.04 31.14
N PRO A 84 -3.49 25.35 31.80
CA PRO A 84 -3.21 25.75 33.17
C PRO A 84 -1.72 25.97 33.46
N SER A 85 -1.47 27.10 34.12
CA SER A 85 -0.18 27.60 34.58
C SER A 85 0.36 26.83 35.80
N LEU A 86 1.68 26.60 35.79
CA LEU A 86 2.65 26.71 36.89
C LEU A 86 2.36 26.04 38.25
N ALA A 87 3.12 24.97 38.55
CA ALA A 87 3.66 24.74 39.90
C ALA A 87 4.96 23.90 39.85
N THR A 88 6.08 24.56 40.11
CA THR A 88 7.38 23.97 40.47
C THR A 88 7.29 23.19 41.78
N PRO A 89 8.07 22.10 41.96
CA PRO A 89 8.78 22.00 43.23
C PRO A 89 10.24 21.51 43.10
N ALA A 90 11.09 22.16 43.87
CA ALA A 90 12.46 21.77 44.14
C ALA A 90 12.55 21.14 45.55
N GLY A 91 13.23 19.99 45.64
CA GLY A 91 14.07 19.61 46.79
C GLY A 91 13.44 18.89 47.99
N PRO A 92 14.23 18.13 48.79
CA PRO A 92 13.80 16.84 49.35
C PRO A 92 13.85 16.68 50.89
N ALA A 93 13.11 15.64 51.35
CA ALA A 93 13.22 14.83 52.59
C ALA A 93 12.86 15.48 53.96
N PRO A 94 12.60 14.72 55.06
CA PRO A 94 12.62 13.26 55.27
C PRO A 94 11.41 12.62 56.03
N PHE A 95 11.37 11.27 56.00
CA PHE A 95 10.75 10.26 56.88
C PHE A 95 9.66 10.62 57.91
N ALA A 96 8.52 9.91 57.85
CA ALA A 96 7.88 9.26 59.00
C ALA A 96 6.81 8.24 58.56
N ASP A 97 6.80 7.09 59.27
CA ASP A 97 5.83 6.00 59.24
C ASP A 97 4.36 6.43 59.42
N SER A 98 3.44 5.69 58.80
CA SER A 98 2.33 5.00 59.50
C SER A 98 1.42 4.27 58.50
N ALA A 99 1.18 3.00 58.79
CA ALA A 99 0.17 2.15 58.19
C ALA A 99 -1.25 2.56 58.62
N ASP A 100 -2.26 2.41 57.75
CA ASP A 100 -3.47 1.61 58.07
C ASP A 100 -4.42 1.40 56.87
N SER A 101 -4.70 0.11 56.63
CA SER A 101 -5.97 -0.56 56.34
C SER A 101 -7.16 0.06 55.54
N THR A 102 -7.38 -0.51 54.34
CA THR A 102 -8.62 -1.19 53.86
C THR A 102 -9.87 -0.36 53.45
N PRO A 103 -10.93 -0.95 52.83
CA PRO A 103 -11.32 -0.58 51.45
C PRO A 103 -12.80 -0.13 51.36
N SER A 104 -13.21 0.54 50.27
CA SER A 104 -14.63 0.75 50.03
C SER A 104 -15.03 0.55 48.57
N ALA A 105 -15.97 -0.38 48.43
CA ALA A 105 -16.72 -0.83 47.27
C ALA A 105 -17.12 0.26 46.26
N THR A 106 -16.93 -0.02 44.98
CA THR A 106 -17.71 0.58 43.89
C THR A 106 -18.55 -0.50 43.20
N ALA A 107 -19.84 -0.22 43.18
CA ALA A 107 -20.89 -1.10 42.70
C ALA A 107 -21.05 -1.06 41.17
N SER A 108 -21.55 -2.20 40.69
CA SER A 108 -22.08 -2.55 39.38
C SER A 108 -22.73 -1.42 38.57
N GLY A 109 -22.45 -1.45 37.26
CA GLY A 109 -23.22 -0.72 36.25
C GLY A 109 -22.89 -1.22 34.83
N ALA A 110 -23.36 -2.42 34.48
CA ALA A 110 -23.32 -2.93 33.10
C ALA A 110 -24.66 -2.60 32.39
N PRO A 111 -24.65 -1.98 31.20
CA PRO A 111 -25.84 -1.88 30.37
C PRO A 111 -25.94 -3.09 29.42
N SER A 112 -27.03 -3.85 29.57
CA SER A 112 -27.50 -4.87 28.65
C SER A 112 -28.01 -4.23 27.36
N LEU A 113 -27.49 -4.65 26.20
CA LEU A 113 -28.06 -4.33 24.89
C LEU A 113 -28.84 -5.53 24.36
N SER A 114 -30.12 -5.28 24.12
CA SER A 114 -31.10 -6.14 23.48
C SER A 114 -30.75 -6.33 22.00
N SER A 115 -30.58 -7.58 21.58
CA SER A 115 -30.51 -7.98 20.17
C SER A 115 -31.89 -8.40 19.71
N ALA A 116 -32.42 -7.69 18.70
CA ALA A 116 -33.68 -8.00 18.04
C ALA A 116 -33.46 -9.04 16.92
N ASP A 117 -34.41 -9.97 16.84
CA ASP A 117 -34.61 -10.95 15.78
C ASP A 117 -34.77 -10.31 14.40
N SER A 118 -34.21 -10.96 13.38
CA SER A 118 -34.69 -10.89 12.00
C SER A 118 -34.24 -12.15 11.25
N ALA A 119 -35.13 -13.14 11.23
CA ALA A 119 -35.01 -14.35 10.42
C ALA A 119 -35.36 -14.04 8.96
N THR A 120 -34.46 -14.37 8.04
CA THR A 120 -34.77 -14.47 6.61
C THR A 120 -34.38 -15.86 6.12
N ALA A 121 -35.41 -16.68 5.95
CA ALA A 121 -35.32 -17.99 5.32
C ALA A 121 -35.01 -17.83 3.83
N SER A 122 -34.01 -18.55 3.34
CA SER A 122 -33.81 -18.79 1.90
C SER A 122 -33.66 -20.28 1.66
N ALA A 123 -34.62 -20.79 0.89
CA ALA A 123 -34.82 -22.17 0.52
C ALA A 123 -33.67 -22.72 -0.34
N ALA A 124 -33.27 -23.95 -0.05
CA ALA A 124 -32.46 -24.79 -0.93
C ALA A 124 -33.37 -25.55 -1.91
N PRO A 125 -33.05 -25.63 -3.21
CA PRO A 125 -33.74 -26.53 -4.11
C PRO A 125 -33.11 -27.93 -4.05
N SER A 126 -33.92 -28.88 -3.60
CA SER A 126 -33.68 -30.32 -3.72
C SER A 126 -33.95 -30.75 -5.17
N LEU A 127 -32.97 -31.35 -5.83
CA LEU A 127 -33.22 -32.11 -7.06
C LEU A 127 -33.12 -33.60 -6.76
N SER A 128 -34.27 -34.25 -6.85
CA SER A 128 -34.41 -35.69 -6.90
C SER A 128 -34.00 -36.22 -8.27
N SER A 129 -33.19 -37.27 -8.29
CA SER A 129 -33.11 -38.18 -9.44
C SER A 129 -33.18 -39.61 -8.89
N ALA A 130 -34.25 -40.30 -9.27
CA ALA A 130 -34.53 -41.68 -8.95
C ALA A 130 -33.86 -42.64 -9.95
N ASP A 131 -33.54 -43.82 -9.43
CA ASP A 131 -33.52 -45.16 -10.03
C ASP A 131 -32.80 -45.44 -11.35
N SER A 132 -31.82 -46.36 -11.27
CA SER A 132 -31.73 -47.53 -12.16
C SER A 132 -30.88 -48.62 -11.51
N ALA A 133 -31.34 -49.86 -11.64
CA ALA A 133 -31.03 -51.01 -10.81
C ALA A 133 -29.85 -51.88 -11.29
N THR A 134 -29.37 -52.73 -10.36
CA THR A 134 -28.83 -54.10 -10.54
C THR A 134 -27.82 -54.40 -11.66
N ALA A 135 -26.59 -54.78 -11.29
CA ALA A 135 -26.00 -56.07 -11.67
C ALA A 135 -24.66 -56.32 -10.94
N SER A 136 -24.60 -57.48 -10.29
CA SER A 136 -23.38 -58.14 -9.79
C SER A 136 -22.38 -58.43 -10.91
N ALA A 137 -21.08 -58.25 -10.65
CA ALA A 137 -20.02 -59.14 -11.12
C ALA A 137 -18.66 -58.70 -10.56
N ALA A 138 -18.09 -59.53 -9.70
CA ALA A 138 -16.66 -59.52 -9.40
C ALA A 138 -15.87 -60.06 -10.61
N PRO A 139 -14.60 -59.65 -10.78
CA PRO A 139 -13.62 -60.51 -11.43
C PRO A 139 -12.47 -60.83 -10.48
N SER A 140 -12.42 -62.11 -10.12
CA SER A 140 -11.26 -62.83 -9.62
C SER A 140 -10.30 -63.09 -10.80
N LEU A 141 -9.05 -62.67 -10.66
CA LEU A 141 -7.89 -63.19 -11.37
C LEU A 141 -6.79 -63.25 -10.30
N GLY A 142 -6.14 -64.35 -9.97
CA GLY A 142 -5.78 -65.52 -10.78
C GLY A 142 -4.30 -65.73 -10.52
N SER A 143 -3.98 -66.63 -9.59
CA SER A 143 -2.62 -67.04 -9.23
C SER A 143 -1.85 -67.58 -10.43
N ALA A 144 -0.55 -67.27 -10.49
CA ALA A 144 0.45 -68.14 -11.10
C ALA A 144 1.71 -68.11 -10.24
N ASP A 145 2.05 -69.29 -9.73
CA ASP A 145 3.26 -69.64 -9.00
C ASP A 145 4.53 -69.43 -9.83
N SER A 146 5.61 -68.99 -9.19
CA SER A 146 6.94 -69.54 -9.45
C SER A 146 7.84 -69.32 -8.22
N ALA A 147 8.12 -70.41 -7.51
CA ALA A 147 9.15 -70.48 -6.49
C ALA A 147 10.54 -70.50 -7.12
N THR A 148 11.52 -69.80 -6.53
CA THR A 148 12.86 -70.36 -6.24
C THR A 148 13.73 -69.44 -5.38
N ALA A 149 14.17 -69.98 -4.24
CA ALA A 149 15.49 -69.90 -3.62
C ALA A 149 16.11 -68.53 -3.23
N SER A 150 16.15 -68.33 -1.90
CA SER A 150 17.31 -67.96 -1.07
C SER A 150 18.60 -67.46 -1.74
N ALA A 151 19.02 -66.25 -1.35
CA ALA A 151 20.41 -65.96 -1.02
C ALA A 151 20.51 -64.63 -0.25
N ALA A 152 20.97 -64.71 1.00
CA ALA A 152 21.57 -63.57 1.70
C ALA A 152 22.87 -63.15 1.00
N PRO A 153 23.33 -61.91 1.18
CA PRO A 153 24.76 -61.68 1.22
C PRO A 153 25.20 -61.00 2.51
N SER A 154 26.19 -61.67 3.08
CA SER A 154 27.00 -61.31 4.22
C SER A 154 27.84 -60.05 3.99
N LEU A 155 28.18 -59.45 5.12
CA LEU A 155 29.19 -58.42 5.33
C LEU A 155 30.54 -58.82 4.70
N SER A 156 31.12 -57.92 3.90
CA SER A 156 32.51 -57.99 3.47
C SER A 156 33.25 -56.72 3.90
N SER A 157 34.12 -56.91 4.89
CA SER A 157 35.16 -55.99 5.31
C SER A 157 36.35 -56.06 4.35
N ALA A 158 36.71 -54.92 3.77
CA ALA A 158 38.04 -54.59 3.23
C ALA A 158 38.14 -53.06 3.30
N GLY A 159 39.13 -52.40 3.92
CA GLY A 159 40.53 -52.77 4.02
C GLY A 159 41.33 -52.12 2.88
N SER A 160 41.40 -50.79 2.82
CA SER A 160 42.53 -50.06 2.19
C SER A 160 42.48 -48.56 2.48
N ALA A 161 43.59 -48.05 3.01
CA ALA A 161 43.91 -46.63 3.10
C ALA A 161 44.06 -46.02 1.70
N PRO A 162 43.94 -44.68 1.57
CA PRO A 162 45.20 -43.93 1.38
C PRO A 162 45.23 -42.52 2.00
N SER A 163 46.43 -42.16 2.42
CA SER A 163 47.14 -40.90 2.18
C SER A 163 46.39 -39.57 2.29
N VAL A 164 46.75 -38.86 3.35
CA VAL A 164 46.57 -37.42 3.57
C VAL A 164 47.22 -36.59 2.44
N PRO A 165 46.54 -35.52 1.99
CA PRO A 165 47.25 -34.26 1.82
C PRO A 165 46.59 -33.12 2.61
N VAL A 166 47.46 -32.41 3.31
CA VAL A 166 47.23 -31.12 3.96
C VAL A 166 46.84 -30.09 2.89
N GLY A 167 45.69 -29.44 3.06
CA GLY A 167 45.20 -28.41 2.14
C GLY A 167 44.15 -27.52 2.79
N LEU A 168 44.62 -26.38 3.30
CA LEU A 168 43.94 -25.13 3.65
C LEU A 168 42.43 -25.07 3.36
N ALA A 169 41.60 -25.16 4.41
CA ALA A 169 40.18 -24.85 4.36
C ALA A 169 39.92 -23.47 4.99
N SER A 170 39.48 -22.56 4.13
CA SER A 170 38.99 -21.23 4.41
C SER A 170 37.89 -21.25 5.47
N THR A 171 38.05 -20.41 6.50
CA THR A 171 37.01 -20.07 7.46
C THR A 171 35.88 -19.31 6.74
N PHE A 172 34.83 -20.01 6.33
CA PHE A 172 33.55 -19.36 6.04
C PHE A 172 32.81 -19.14 7.37
N SER A 173 32.82 -17.88 7.78
CA SER A 173 32.04 -17.36 8.89
C SER A 173 30.55 -17.50 8.55
N SER A 174 29.89 -18.45 9.22
CA SER A 174 28.44 -18.59 9.20
C SER A 174 27.85 -17.41 9.98
N ALA A 175 27.36 -16.41 9.24
CA ALA A 175 26.63 -15.29 9.78
C ALA A 175 25.32 -15.76 10.42
N ASP A 176 25.19 -15.42 11.70
CA ASP A 176 24.03 -15.54 12.56
C ASP A 176 22.87 -14.64 12.07
N PRO A 177 21.69 -15.19 11.72
CA PRO A 177 20.53 -14.38 11.35
C PRO A 177 19.50 -14.35 12.49
N ALA A 178 19.91 -13.96 13.70
CA ALA A 178 18.99 -13.69 14.80
C ALA A 178 19.23 -12.28 15.36
N ARG A 179 18.99 -11.26 14.54
CA ARG A 179 18.88 -9.88 15.01
C ARG A 179 17.41 -9.48 14.98
N GLU A 180 16.81 -9.46 16.16
CA GLU A 180 15.50 -8.85 16.42
C GLU A 180 15.44 -7.47 15.76
N VAL A 181 14.56 -7.35 14.77
CA VAL A 181 14.14 -6.05 14.24
C VAL A 181 13.09 -5.53 15.23
N PRO A 182 13.32 -4.40 15.92
CA PRO A 182 12.34 -3.84 16.82
C PRO A 182 11.08 -3.47 16.02
N ALA A 183 10.00 -4.17 16.33
CA ALA A 183 8.67 -3.88 15.83
C ALA A 183 8.08 -2.67 16.55
N ASP A 184 8.65 -1.47 16.37
CA ASP A 184 7.89 -0.21 16.58
C ASP A 184 8.59 1.07 16.10
N VAL A 185 9.42 1.01 15.05
CA VAL A 185 9.80 2.23 14.33
C VAL A 185 8.92 2.33 13.09
N THR A 186 7.70 2.80 13.29
CA THR A 186 7.05 3.56 12.22
C THR A 186 8.05 4.67 11.88
N PRO A 187 8.60 4.77 10.66
CA PRO A 187 9.34 5.96 10.31
C PRO A 187 8.35 7.09 10.51
N GLY A 188 8.62 7.96 11.47
CA GLY A 188 7.95 9.25 11.57
C GLY A 188 8.30 9.97 10.29
N PHE A 189 7.55 9.69 9.22
CA PHE A 189 7.65 10.45 8.01
C PHE A 189 7.24 11.85 8.42
N PRO A 190 8.07 12.88 8.18
CA PRO A 190 7.48 14.19 8.07
C PRO A 190 6.38 14.02 7.04
N ALA A 191 5.15 14.39 7.39
CA ALA A 191 4.22 14.81 6.37
C ALA A 191 4.98 15.88 5.58
N VAL A 192 5.60 15.49 4.47
CA VAL A 192 5.93 16.43 3.41
C VAL A 192 4.55 16.75 2.87
N SER A 193 3.85 17.62 3.61
CA SER A 193 2.91 18.53 3.03
C SER A 193 3.62 19.02 1.77
N ALA A 194 3.04 18.70 0.62
CA ALA A 194 3.34 19.41 -0.60
C ALA A 194 3.50 20.89 -0.22
N PRO A 195 4.53 21.60 -0.70
CA PRO A 195 4.70 22.99 -0.37
C PRO A 195 3.37 23.67 -0.69
N ALA A 196 2.62 24.01 0.37
CA ALA A 196 1.57 25.00 0.27
C ALA A 196 2.31 26.21 -0.27
N ALA A 197 1.99 26.58 -1.51
CA ALA A 197 2.43 27.82 -2.09
C ALA A 197 2.26 28.89 -1.00
N GLN A 198 3.38 29.49 -0.58
CA GLN A 198 3.36 30.64 0.31
C GLN A 198 2.58 31.75 -0.39
N GLU A 199 1.27 31.80 -0.14
CA GLU A 199 0.50 33.02 -0.25
C GLU A 199 0.99 33.94 0.87
N GLY A 200 1.89 34.86 0.52
CA GLY A 200 2.58 35.64 1.55
C GLY A 200 3.42 36.80 1.05
N THR A 201 2.92 37.62 0.12
CA THR A 201 3.07 39.09 0.21
C THR A 201 1.94 39.75 -0.56
N SER A 202 0.87 40.03 0.18
CA SER A 202 -0.09 41.08 -0.08
C SER A 202 0.63 42.43 -0.01
N PHE A 203 0.79 43.11 -1.15
CA PHE A 203 1.07 44.54 -1.18
C PHE A 203 0.11 45.23 -2.16
N ALA A 204 -0.93 45.80 -1.56
CA ALA A 204 -1.74 46.94 -2.00
C ALA A 204 -2.09 47.06 -3.50
N ALA A 205 -3.18 46.40 -3.91
CA ALA A 205 -4.03 46.90 -4.98
C ALA A 205 -5.32 47.48 -4.36
N ARG A 206 -5.42 48.81 -4.33
CA ARG A 206 -6.67 49.55 -4.12
C ARG A 206 -7.67 49.16 -5.21
N GLY A 207 -8.58 48.26 -4.88
CA GLY A 207 -9.76 47.92 -5.66
C GLY A 207 -11.01 48.35 -4.91
N SER A 208 -11.48 49.56 -5.22
CA SER A 208 -12.70 50.17 -4.72
C SER A 208 -13.93 49.37 -5.18
N SER A 209 -14.54 48.58 -4.30
CA SER A 209 -15.83 47.93 -4.55
C SER A 209 -16.99 48.87 -4.23
N ALA A 210 -17.95 48.90 -5.14
CA ALA A 210 -19.18 49.66 -5.06
C ALA A 210 -20.01 49.34 -3.80
N GLY A 211 -20.08 50.30 -2.88
CA GLY A 211 -21.13 50.41 -1.88
C GLY A 211 -22.24 51.32 -2.41
N ARG A 212 -23.29 50.70 -2.97
CA ARG A 212 -24.51 51.38 -3.39
C ARG A 212 -25.34 51.67 -2.14
N HIS A 213 -25.27 52.89 -1.61
CA HIS A 213 -26.21 53.39 -0.61
C HIS A 213 -26.82 54.73 -1.03
N HIS A 214 -28.14 54.77 -0.91
CA HIS A 214 -29.03 55.91 -1.06
C HIS A 214 -28.70 57.05 -0.08
N ALA A 215 -28.60 58.28 -0.59
CA ALA A 215 -28.97 59.56 0.06
C ALA A 215 -28.88 60.64 -1.04
N ALA A 216 -29.96 61.17 -1.61
CA ALA A 216 -30.88 62.15 -1.02
C ALA A 216 -30.15 63.35 -0.38
N GLY A 217 -30.26 64.52 -1.01
CA GLY A 217 -30.24 65.80 -0.31
C GLY A 217 -29.20 66.82 -0.77
N LEU A 218 -29.73 68.00 -1.12
CA LEU A 218 -29.12 69.33 -1.05
C LEU A 218 -28.18 69.69 -2.23
N ALA A 219 -28.67 70.34 -3.27
CA ALA A 219 -28.99 71.78 -3.29
C ALA A 219 -27.83 72.63 -2.72
N GLY A 220 -26.98 73.10 -3.63
CA GLY A 220 -25.85 73.98 -3.35
C GLY A 220 -25.54 74.83 -4.57
N HIS A 221 -26.45 75.75 -4.84
CA HIS A 221 -26.35 76.84 -5.79
C HIS A 221 -25.29 77.85 -5.30
N ALA A 222 -24.28 78.18 -6.10
CA ALA A 222 -23.61 79.48 -6.19
C ALA A 222 -22.22 79.34 -6.81
N GLY A 223 -21.89 80.22 -7.76
CA GLY A 223 -20.53 80.36 -8.27
C GLY A 223 -20.42 80.63 -9.77
N GLU A 224 -21.41 81.30 -10.35
CA GLU A 224 -21.31 81.94 -11.65
C GLU A 224 -20.24 83.05 -11.55
N GLY A 225 -19.08 82.77 -12.15
CA GLY A 225 -17.88 83.60 -12.11
C GLY A 225 -17.23 83.61 -13.49
N ASP A 226 -17.77 84.52 -14.30
CA ASP A 226 -17.32 84.93 -15.62
C ASP A 226 -15.82 85.26 -15.67
N ALA A 227 -15.09 84.53 -16.52
CA ALA A 227 -13.84 84.93 -17.16
C ALA A 227 -13.62 83.93 -18.31
N GLY A 228 -13.99 84.23 -19.54
CA GLY A 228 -13.51 85.42 -20.25
C GLY A 228 -12.23 85.06 -20.98
N LEU A 229 -12.42 84.56 -22.21
CA LEU A 229 -11.57 84.90 -23.36
C LEU A 229 -10.07 84.55 -23.24
N ALA A 230 -9.70 83.27 -23.25
CA ALA A 230 -8.38 82.87 -23.72
C ALA A 230 -8.36 81.45 -24.31
N SER A 231 -7.66 81.32 -25.44
CA SER A 231 -7.15 80.06 -25.99
C SER A 231 -8.05 79.29 -26.97
N ARG A 232 -8.47 79.99 -28.03
CA ARG A 232 -9.03 79.43 -29.28
C ARG A 232 -7.97 78.83 -30.21
N ALA A 233 -6.91 78.20 -29.67
CA ALA A 233 -5.73 77.73 -30.41
C ALA A 233 -5.37 76.25 -30.17
N SER A 234 -6.35 75.36 -29.99
CA SER A 234 -6.13 73.95 -29.65
C SER A 234 -6.57 72.93 -30.71
N GLY A 235 -6.69 73.33 -31.98
CA GLY A 235 -7.33 72.53 -33.03
C GLY A 235 -6.51 71.44 -33.73
N ARG A 236 -5.20 71.25 -33.45
CA ARG A 236 -4.35 70.41 -34.33
C ARG A 236 -3.36 69.43 -33.66
N ARG A 237 -3.59 69.00 -32.41
CA ARG A 237 -2.75 67.98 -31.72
C ARG A 237 -3.37 66.60 -31.38
N PRO A 238 -4.57 66.16 -31.84
CA PRO A 238 -5.15 64.89 -31.39
C PRO A 238 -4.56 63.62 -32.05
N LEU A 239 -3.90 63.73 -33.22
CA LEU A 239 -3.48 62.54 -33.98
C LEU A 239 -2.19 61.89 -33.45
N LEU A 240 -1.17 62.68 -33.11
CA LEU A 240 0.08 62.15 -32.57
C LEU A 240 -0.13 61.45 -31.22
N ARG A 241 -0.99 62.00 -30.36
CA ARG A 241 -1.33 61.42 -29.05
C ARG A 241 -1.96 60.02 -29.20
N ARG A 242 -2.84 59.83 -30.20
CA ARG A 242 -3.44 58.51 -30.50
C ARG A 242 -2.39 57.48 -30.95
N LEU A 243 -1.38 57.89 -31.71
CA LEU A 243 -0.29 57.01 -32.13
C LEU A 243 0.59 56.60 -30.94
N PHE A 244 0.94 57.54 -30.06
CA PHE A 244 1.69 57.22 -28.84
C PHE A 244 0.93 56.29 -27.90
N HIS A 245 -0.38 56.50 -27.70
CA HIS A 245 -1.19 55.58 -26.90
C HIS A 245 -1.28 54.18 -27.51
N ARG A 246 -1.43 54.05 -28.84
CA ARG A 246 -1.38 52.74 -29.51
C ARG A 246 -0.01 52.09 -29.39
N ALA A 247 1.07 52.86 -29.49
CA ALA A 247 2.43 52.35 -29.32
C ALA A 247 2.69 51.89 -27.88
N ALA A 248 2.23 52.66 -26.89
CA ALA A 248 2.28 52.30 -25.47
C ALA A 248 1.47 51.02 -25.19
N ALA A 249 0.23 50.94 -25.67
CA ALA A 249 -0.61 49.75 -25.52
C ALA A 249 0.01 48.49 -26.15
N ARG A 250 0.65 48.61 -27.33
CA ARG A 250 1.38 47.49 -27.95
C ARG A 250 2.62 47.08 -27.16
N ARG A 251 3.30 48.01 -26.48
CA ARG A 251 4.43 47.69 -25.60
C ARG A 251 3.95 46.94 -24.37
N GLU A 252 2.88 47.40 -23.76
CA GLU A 252 2.26 46.75 -22.60
C GLU A 252 1.79 45.33 -22.93
N GLU A 253 1.14 45.13 -24.08
CA GLU A 253 0.72 43.80 -24.54
C GLU A 253 1.92 42.86 -24.79
N ARG A 254 3.03 43.38 -25.35
CA ARG A 254 4.25 42.59 -25.52
C ARG A 254 4.85 42.19 -24.18
N LEU A 255 4.98 43.13 -23.26
CA LEU A 255 5.49 42.86 -21.90
C LEU A 255 4.62 41.83 -21.18
N ARG A 256 3.30 41.89 -21.36
CA ARG A 256 2.36 40.90 -20.81
C ARG A 256 2.64 39.50 -21.37
N ARG A 257 2.76 39.38 -22.70
CA ARG A 257 3.06 38.10 -23.37
C ARG A 257 4.44 37.56 -23.01
N GLU A 258 5.46 38.42 -22.93
CA GLU A 258 6.79 38.07 -22.46
C GLU A 258 6.73 37.52 -21.01
N THR A 259 5.98 38.17 -20.13
CA THR A 259 5.79 37.73 -18.74
C THR A 259 5.05 36.39 -18.68
N GLU A 260 4.00 36.21 -19.47
CA GLU A 260 3.24 34.95 -19.57
C GLU A 260 4.12 33.82 -20.14
N ALA A 261 4.99 34.11 -21.11
CA ALA A 261 5.94 33.15 -21.68
C ALA A 261 6.98 32.70 -20.63
N VAL A 262 7.58 33.64 -19.89
CA VAL A 262 8.51 33.32 -18.80
C VAL A 262 7.84 32.45 -17.72
N ARG A 263 6.60 32.78 -17.32
CA ARG A 263 5.84 31.98 -16.35
C ARG A 263 5.56 30.57 -16.88
N SER A 264 5.23 30.44 -18.16
CA SER A 264 4.92 29.15 -18.78
C SER A 264 6.14 28.22 -18.81
N VAL A 265 7.32 28.77 -19.12
CA VAL A 265 8.58 28.01 -19.09
C VAL A 265 8.94 27.58 -17.67
N ARG A 266 8.83 28.49 -16.69
CA ARG A 266 9.06 28.15 -15.27
C ARG A 266 8.11 27.05 -14.80
N TYR A 267 6.82 27.19 -15.09
CA TYR A 267 5.81 26.20 -14.71
C TYR A 267 6.10 24.82 -15.33
N ALA A 268 6.48 24.77 -16.61
CA ALA A 268 6.85 23.50 -17.24
C ALA A 268 8.03 22.81 -16.52
N GLU A 269 9.02 23.57 -16.07
CA GLU A 269 10.15 23.06 -15.30
C GLU A 269 9.74 22.60 -13.89
N GLU A 270 8.89 23.37 -13.19
CA GLU A 270 8.38 23.00 -11.88
C GLU A 270 7.57 21.70 -11.92
N VAL A 271 6.68 21.55 -12.91
CA VAL A 271 5.89 20.33 -13.10
C VAL A 271 6.79 19.14 -13.46
N ARG A 272 7.84 19.34 -14.27
CA ARG A 272 8.82 18.29 -14.57
C ARG A 272 9.51 17.79 -13.30
N VAL A 273 10.02 18.69 -12.46
CA VAL A 273 10.66 18.33 -11.18
C VAL A 273 9.67 17.64 -10.25
N ALA A 274 8.42 18.11 -10.18
CA ALA A 274 7.37 17.46 -9.39
C ALA A 274 7.06 16.04 -9.89
N ALA A 275 7.00 15.84 -11.20
CA ALA A 275 6.80 14.52 -11.81
C ALA A 275 7.96 13.57 -11.49
N GLU A 276 9.21 14.03 -11.52
CA GLU A 276 10.38 13.23 -11.15
C GLU A 276 10.35 12.81 -9.68
N GLN A 277 10.03 13.75 -8.77
CA GLN A 277 9.89 13.46 -7.34
C GLN A 277 8.72 12.49 -7.06
N ALA A 278 7.60 12.66 -7.75
CA ALA A 278 6.46 11.75 -7.65
C ALA A 278 6.79 10.34 -8.18
N GLY A 279 7.65 10.24 -9.19
CA GLY A 279 8.19 8.96 -9.68
C GLY A 279 8.96 8.22 -8.59
N TYR A 280 9.93 8.90 -7.96
CA TYR A 280 10.68 8.35 -6.83
C TYR A 280 9.78 7.95 -5.65
N ALA A 281 8.76 8.76 -5.34
CA ALA A 281 7.79 8.42 -4.31
C ALA A 281 6.97 7.16 -4.67
N ALA A 282 6.53 7.04 -5.93
CA ALA A 282 5.81 5.86 -6.39
C ALA A 282 6.66 4.59 -6.32
N ASP A 283 7.95 4.67 -6.66
CA ASP A 283 8.87 3.54 -6.58
C ASP A 283 9.13 3.12 -5.12
N ARG A 284 9.29 4.07 -4.19
CA ARG A 284 9.39 3.73 -2.75
C ARG A 284 8.13 3.07 -2.20
N TRP A 285 6.95 3.52 -2.61
CA TRP A 285 5.69 2.87 -2.19
C TRP A 285 5.56 1.47 -2.79
N GLN A 286 6.06 1.27 -4.01
CA GLN A 286 6.13 -0.04 -4.64
C GLN A 286 7.04 -0.99 -3.84
N GLU A 287 8.25 -0.56 -3.48
CA GLU A 287 9.16 -1.32 -2.62
C GLU A 287 8.54 -1.63 -1.25
N HIS A 288 7.82 -0.67 -0.66
CA HIS A 288 7.11 -0.88 0.60
C HIS A 288 6.01 -1.95 0.47
N TRP A 289 5.22 -1.91 -0.60
CA TRP A 289 4.21 -2.94 -0.88
C TRP A 289 4.86 -4.32 -1.03
N GLU A 290 5.94 -4.44 -1.81
CA GLU A 290 6.67 -5.71 -1.99
C GLU A 290 7.21 -6.26 -0.65
N ALA A 291 7.76 -5.39 0.19
CA ALA A 291 8.19 -5.78 1.54
C ALA A 291 7.02 -6.26 2.41
N THR A 292 5.84 -5.62 2.33
CA THR A 292 4.65 -6.09 3.05
C THR A 292 4.10 -7.41 2.50
N ALA A 293 4.13 -7.63 1.19
CA ALA A 293 3.74 -8.88 0.56
C ALA A 293 4.63 -10.05 1.03
N ALA A 294 5.94 -9.84 1.09
CA ALA A 294 6.88 -10.83 1.63
C ALA A 294 6.58 -11.18 3.11
N ARG A 295 6.15 -10.20 3.92
CA ARG A 295 5.71 -10.44 5.31
C ARG A 295 4.42 -11.25 5.38
N VAL A 296 3.46 -11.00 4.48
CA VAL A 296 2.22 -11.80 4.40
C VAL A 296 2.53 -13.25 4.08
N ASP A 297 3.40 -13.49 3.10
CA ASP A 297 3.83 -14.84 2.74
C ASP A 297 4.52 -15.56 3.90
N ALA A 298 5.42 -14.87 4.61
CA ALA A 298 6.09 -15.43 5.78
C ALA A 298 5.10 -15.78 6.91
N ALA A 299 4.18 -14.86 7.23
CA ALA A 299 3.15 -15.08 8.24
C ALA A 299 2.20 -16.21 7.87
N PHE A 300 1.83 -16.32 6.59
CA PHE A 300 0.99 -17.38 6.07
C PHE A 300 1.67 -18.76 6.20
N ARG A 301 2.94 -18.87 5.81
CA ARG A 301 3.71 -20.12 5.98
C ARG A 301 3.86 -20.52 7.45
N ALA A 302 4.10 -19.56 8.34
CA ALA A 302 4.17 -19.82 9.77
C ALA A 302 2.84 -20.36 10.32
N TRP A 303 1.72 -19.74 9.95
CA TRP A 303 0.39 -20.22 10.31
C TRP A 303 0.10 -21.62 9.75
N GLN A 304 0.40 -21.88 8.48
CA GLN A 304 0.23 -23.22 7.89
C GLN A 304 1.07 -24.28 8.61
N ALA A 305 2.31 -23.96 8.96
CA ALA A 305 3.18 -24.89 9.70
C ALA A 305 2.60 -25.20 11.09
N ALA A 306 2.04 -24.20 11.78
CA ALA A 306 1.39 -24.38 13.07
C ALA A 306 0.08 -25.19 12.96
N ASP A 307 -0.76 -24.91 11.97
CA ASP A 307 -1.98 -25.68 11.72
C ASP A 307 -1.65 -27.14 11.35
N ALA A 308 -0.65 -27.38 10.51
CA ALA A 308 -0.21 -28.73 10.18
C ALA A 308 0.29 -29.51 11.41
N ARG A 309 0.98 -28.86 12.36
CA ARG A 309 1.34 -29.48 13.66
C ARG A 309 0.09 -29.82 14.46
N LEU A 310 -0.85 -28.89 14.57
CA LEU A 310 -2.11 -29.10 15.27
C LEU A 310 -2.91 -30.27 14.69
N GLN A 311 -2.98 -30.40 13.36
CA GLN A 311 -3.66 -31.54 12.73
C GLN A 311 -2.94 -32.86 13.05
N ARG A 312 -1.61 -32.90 13.02
CA ARG A 312 -0.84 -34.10 13.41
C ARG A 312 -1.13 -34.50 14.86
N SER A 313 -1.11 -33.56 15.80
CA SER A 313 -1.43 -33.86 17.20
C SER A 313 -2.89 -34.30 17.39
N ARG A 314 -3.84 -33.74 16.63
CA ARG A 314 -5.23 -34.23 16.63
C ARG A 314 -5.36 -35.67 16.15
N THR A 315 -4.62 -36.06 15.11
CA THR A 315 -4.60 -37.45 14.65
C THR A 315 -3.96 -38.39 15.67
N ALA A 316 -2.95 -37.91 16.41
CA ALA A 316 -2.29 -38.70 17.45
C ALA A 316 -3.20 -38.99 18.66
N ILE A 317 -4.15 -38.10 18.97
CA ILE A 317 -5.12 -38.29 20.08
C ILE A 317 -6.01 -39.51 19.85
N ALA A 318 -6.21 -39.94 18.59
CA ALA A 318 -6.98 -41.15 18.29
C ALA A 318 -6.39 -42.44 18.90
N TYR A 319 -5.10 -42.44 19.24
CA TYR A 319 -4.44 -43.57 19.88
C TYR A 319 -4.68 -43.65 21.41
N GLY A 320 -5.37 -42.65 21.97
CA GLY A 320 -5.65 -42.57 23.40
C GLY A 320 -4.43 -42.15 24.22
N THR A 321 -4.71 -41.46 25.32
CA THR A 321 -3.68 -41.05 26.26
C THR A 321 -3.37 -42.21 27.21
N PRO A 322 -2.10 -42.65 27.34
CA PRO A 322 -1.76 -43.69 28.31
C PRO A 322 -2.15 -43.24 29.72
N ALA A 323 -2.77 -44.13 30.48
CA ALA A 323 -3.10 -43.87 31.87
C ALA A 323 -1.79 -43.70 32.67
N THR A 324 -1.65 -42.55 33.30
CA THR A 324 -0.51 -42.17 34.13
C THR A 324 -0.97 -41.99 35.57
N GLU A 325 -0.18 -42.45 36.53
CA GLU A 325 -0.49 -42.36 37.96
C GLU A 325 -0.39 -40.91 38.43
N GLN A 326 -1.53 -40.29 38.75
CA GLN A 326 -1.64 -38.91 39.20
C GLN A 326 -0.99 -38.69 40.57
N SER A 327 0.33 -38.61 40.61
CA SER A 327 1.11 -38.33 41.81
C SER A 327 1.44 -36.82 41.91
N PRO A 328 1.63 -36.27 43.13
CA PRO A 328 2.07 -34.89 43.29
C PRO A 328 3.37 -34.56 42.55
N ALA A 329 4.32 -35.51 42.50
CA ALA A 329 5.58 -35.33 41.77
C ALA A 329 5.32 -35.20 40.25
N GLU A 330 4.42 -36.01 39.70
CA GLU A 330 4.05 -35.93 38.29
C GLU A 330 3.41 -34.59 37.93
N TYR A 331 2.56 -34.03 38.80
CA TYR A 331 1.97 -32.70 38.56
C TYR A 331 3.02 -31.59 38.48
N VAL A 332 4.06 -31.65 39.32
CA VAL A 332 5.19 -30.70 39.26
C VAL A 332 5.94 -30.82 37.93
N ASP A 333 6.16 -32.05 37.46
CA ASP A 333 6.82 -32.28 36.16
C ASP A 333 5.96 -31.78 34.98
N ARG A 334 4.64 -31.99 35.04
CA ARG A 334 3.68 -31.49 34.04
C ARG A 334 3.62 -29.96 34.01
N GLU A 335 3.60 -29.32 35.18
CA GLU A 335 3.66 -27.85 35.28
C GLU A 335 4.97 -27.30 34.69
N ARG A 336 6.11 -27.92 35.01
CA ARG A 336 7.40 -27.56 34.45
C ARG A 336 7.43 -27.74 32.93
N PHE A 337 6.89 -28.84 32.42
CA PHE A 337 6.77 -29.08 30.99
C PHE A 337 5.94 -27.99 30.31
N LEU A 338 4.75 -27.68 30.84
CA LEU A 338 3.88 -26.63 30.31
C LEU A 338 4.61 -25.29 30.22
N HIS A 339 5.26 -24.86 31.30
CA HIS A 339 5.99 -23.59 31.34
C HIS A 339 7.15 -23.55 30.34
N LEU A 340 7.94 -24.62 30.23
CA LEU A 340 9.05 -24.70 29.27
C LEU A 340 8.54 -24.70 27.83
N ALA A 341 7.47 -25.42 27.54
CA ALA A 341 6.91 -25.52 26.19
C ALA A 341 6.28 -24.18 25.74
N VAL A 342 5.53 -23.50 26.62
CA VAL A 342 4.95 -22.17 26.34
C VAL A 342 6.06 -21.13 26.16
N ARG A 343 7.09 -21.13 27.02
CA ARG A 343 8.24 -20.23 26.89
C ARG A 343 8.97 -20.45 25.57
N ALA A 344 9.27 -21.70 25.20
CA ALA A 344 9.93 -22.01 23.94
C ALA A 344 9.09 -21.59 22.72
N ALA A 345 7.76 -21.73 22.78
CA ALA A 345 6.86 -21.25 21.73
C ALA A 345 6.83 -19.71 21.64
N ALA A 346 6.89 -19.01 22.77
CA ALA A 346 6.98 -17.56 22.80
C ALA A 346 8.34 -17.06 22.26
N GLU A 347 9.44 -17.72 22.62
CA GLU A 347 10.79 -17.41 22.10
C GLU A 347 10.89 -17.59 20.57
N ARG A 348 10.13 -18.52 19.99
CA ARG A 348 9.99 -18.67 18.53
C ARG A 348 9.01 -17.69 17.88
N GLY A 349 8.31 -16.86 18.66
CA GLY A 349 7.26 -15.95 18.17
C GLY A 349 5.97 -16.66 17.74
N GLU A 350 5.76 -17.93 18.13
CA GLU A 350 4.53 -18.67 17.82
C GLU A 350 3.39 -18.33 18.78
N LEU A 351 3.74 -17.86 20.00
CA LEU A 351 2.82 -17.34 21.00
C LEU A 351 3.24 -15.92 21.41
N PRO A 352 2.29 -15.06 21.82
CA PRO A 352 2.63 -13.75 22.37
C PRO A 352 3.28 -13.92 23.75
N THR A 353 4.17 -13.01 24.14
CA THR A 353 4.85 -13.04 25.45
C THR A 353 3.85 -13.03 26.63
N SER A 354 2.68 -12.41 26.44
CA SER A 354 1.60 -12.42 27.43
C SER A 354 1.07 -13.83 27.75
N ALA A 355 1.13 -14.77 26.78
CA ALA A 355 0.72 -16.15 27.00
C ALA A 355 1.60 -16.86 28.04
N VAL A 356 2.87 -16.47 28.20
CA VAL A 356 3.75 -16.99 29.24
C VAL A 356 3.23 -16.60 30.62
N ALA A 357 2.83 -15.33 30.80
CA ALA A 357 2.27 -14.85 32.05
C ALA A 357 0.91 -15.50 32.37
N ASP A 358 0.09 -15.75 31.34
CA ASP A 358 -1.19 -16.46 31.52
C ASP A 358 -0.96 -17.94 31.88
N ALA A 359 0.04 -18.60 31.29
CA ALA A 359 0.40 -19.97 31.65
C ALA A 359 0.90 -20.09 33.10
N LEU A 360 1.79 -19.19 33.53
CA LEU A 360 2.29 -19.13 34.91
C LEU A 360 1.20 -18.86 35.95
N THR A 361 0.08 -18.27 35.54
CA THR A 361 -1.05 -17.94 36.42
C THR A 361 -2.25 -18.88 36.25
N GLY A 362 -2.14 -19.90 35.39
CA GLY A 362 -3.22 -20.84 35.08
C GLY A 362 -4.46 -20.21 34.45
N ARG A 363 -4.34 -19.03 33.82
CA ARG A 363 -5.45 -18.35 33.14
C ARG A 363 -5.61 -18.87 31.70
N GLY A 364 -6.70 -18.50 31.02
CA GLY A 364 -6.82 -18.75 29.57
C GLY A 364 -6.86 -20.22 29.14
N GLY A 365 -7.17 -21.14 30.05
CA GLY A 365 -7.23 -22.58 29.77
C GLY A 365 -5.88 -23.31 29.85
N TRP A 366 -4.84 -22.65 30.36
CA TRP A 366 -3.55 -23.30 30.69
C TRP A 366 -3.68 -24.13 31.97
N ASP A 367 -4.16 -25.36 31.85
CA ASP A 367 -4.29 -26.28 32.99
C ASP A 367 -3.10 -27.25 33.06
N ALA A 368 -2.24 -27.05 34.07
CA ALA A 368 -1.08 -27.91 34.34
C ALA A 368 -1.46 -29.34 34.77
N ARG A 369 -2.73 -29.58 35.11
CA ARG A 369 -3.22 -30.92 35.48
C ARG A 369 -3.50 -31.81 34.27
N LEU A 370 -3.66 -31.21 33.09
CA LEU A 370 -3.85 -31.95 31.84
C LEU A 370 -2.65 -32.88 31.58
N HIS A 371 -2.89 -33.98 30.86
CA HIS A 371 -1.79 -34.83 30.41
C HIS A 371 -0.88 -34.05 29.45
N PRO A 372 0.44 -34.29 29.41
CA PRO A 372 1.37 -33.55 28.53
C PRO A 372 0.94 -33.47 27.05
N VAL A 373 0.32 -34.54 26.53
CA VAL A 373 -0.24 -34.56 25.15
C VAL A 373 -1.39 -33.57 24.99
N ASP A 374 -2.29 -33.48 25.98
CA ASP A 374 -3.39 -32.52 25.96
C ASP A 374 -2.89 -31.10 26.15
N GLN A 375 -1.88 -30.89 27.00
CA GLN A 375 -1.20 -29.61 27.15
C GLN A 375 -0.56 -29.16 25.83
N GLU A 376 0.14 -30.05 25.13
CA GLU A 376 0.71 -29.75 23.82
C GLU A 376 -0.38 -29.36 22.81
N LEU A 377 -1.53 -30.04 22.82
CA LEU A 377 -2.66 -29.68 21.96
C LEU A 377 -3.19 -28.26 22.27
N VAL A 378 -3.29 -27.90 23.56
CA VAL A 378 -3.69 -26.55 23.98
C VAL A 378 -2.68 -25.51 23.49
N ILE A 379 -1.38 -25.76 23.67
CA ILE A 379 -0.29 -24.89 23.18
C ILE A 379 -0.38 -24.71 21.66
N GLN A 380 -0.48 -25.81 20.91
CA GLN A 380 -0.52 -25.78 19.45
C GLN A 380 -1.78 -25.07 18.92
N ARG A 381 -2.92 -25.25 19.58
CA ARG A 381 -4.16 -24.53 19.24
C ARG A 381 -3.99 -23.03 19.45
N ALA A 382 -3.46 -22.63 20.61
CA ALA A 382 -3.21 -21.23 20.91
C ALA A 382 -2.23 -20.59 19.90
N ALA A 383 -1.16 -21.32 19.53
CA ALA A 383 -0.19 -20.87 18.54
C ALA A 383 -0.81 -20.71 17.15
N ALA A 384 -1.59 -21.69 16.68
CA ALA A 384 -2.29 -21.62 15.40
C ALA A 384 -3.25 -20.42 15.35
N THR A 385 -4.04 -20.20 16.40
CA THR A 385 -4.96 -19.04 16.50
C THR A 385 -4.20 -17.71 16.52
N HIS A 386 -3.10 -17.61 17.27
CA HIS A 386 -2.28 -16.40 17.30
C HIS A 386 -1.68 -16.08 15.93
N LEU A 387 -1.04 -17.06 15.29
CA LEU A 387 -0.42 -16.89 13.98
C LEU A 387 -1.45 -16.60 12.88
N GLU A 388 -2.66 -17.16 12.97
CA GLU A 388 -3.77 -16.78 12.09
C GLU A 388 -4.10 -15.29 12.23
N ALA A 389 -4.18 -14.78 13.46
CA ALA A 389 -4.43 -13.37 13.71
C ALA A 389 -3.27 -12.47 13.25
N VAL A 390 -2.02 -12.92 13.36
CA VAL A 390 -0.84 -12.23 12.81
C VAL A 390 -0.93 -12.16 11.28
N TRP A 391 -1.22 -13.28 10.61
CA TRP A 391 -1.38 -13.32 9.16
C TRP A 391 -2.51 -12.41 8.68
N LYS A 392 -3.68 -12.44 9.33
CA LYS A 392 -4.81 -11.54 8.99
C LYS A 392 -4.43 -10.06 9.11
N ARG A 393 -3.69 -9.68 10.15
CA ARG A 393 -3.19 -8.31 10.31
C ARG A 393 -2.18 -7.95 9.22
N ALA A 394 -1.26 -8.84 8.88
CA ALA A 394 -0.31 -8.63 7.78
C ALA A 394 -1.04 -8.43 6.44
N ALA A 395 -2.05 -9.27 6.14
CA ALA A 395 -2.84 -9.18 4.93
C ALA A 395 -3.67 -7.87 4.86
N ALA A 396 -4.12 -7.35 5.99
CA ALA A 396 -4.76 -6.03 6.04
C ALA A 396 -3.76 -4.90 5.75
N ALA A 397 -2.55 -4.97 6.30
CA ALA A 397 -1.48 -4.00 6.07
C ALA A 397 -1.03 -3.99 4.60
N GLU A 398 -0.86 -5.16 3.98
CA GLU A 398 -0.54 -5.28 2.55
C GLU A 398 -1.59 -4.61 1.67
N LYS A 399 -2.89 -4.81 1.97
CA LYS A 399 -3.98 -4.16 1.22
C LYS A 399 -3.92 -2.64 1.30
N LEU A 400 -3.51 -2.07 2.43
CA LEU A 400 -3.30 -0.64 2.58
C LEU A 400 -2.10 -0.18 1.75
N ALA A 401 -0.95 -0.83 1.90
CA ALA A 401 0.26 -0.53 1.15
C ALA A 401 0.05 -0.60 -0.37
N TRP A 402 -0.72 -1.59 -0.85
CA TRP A 402 -1.09 -1.70 -2.26
C TRP A 402 -1.93 -0.51 -2.74
N ARG A 403 -2.92 -0.06 -1.96
CA ARG A 403 -3.73 1.12 -2.31
C ARG A 403 -2.89 2.40 -2.36
N ASP A 404 -1.95 2.54 -1.44
CA ASP A 404 -1.04 3.69 -1.37
C ASP A 404 -0.11 3.70 -2.58
N ALA A 405 0.49 2.55 -2.93
CA ALA A 405 1.31 2.39 -4.14
C ALA A 405 0.52 2.72 -5.42
N GLN A 406 -0.72 2.25 -5.54
CA GLN A 406 -1.59 2.57 -6.67
C GLN A 406 -1.92 4.07 -6.75
N THR A 407 -2.15 4.71 -5.61
CA THR A 407 -2.44 6.15 -5.54
C THR A 407 -1.22 6.97 -5.95
N ALA A 408 -0.04 6.63 -5.42
CA ALA A 408 1.22 7.26 -5.80
C ALA A 408 1.50 7.11 -7.30
N ARG A 409 1.25 5.92 -7.87
CA ARG A 409 1.43 5.66 -9.31
C ARG A 409 0.50 6.51 -10.19
N ARG A 410 -0.78 6.66 -9.81
CA ARG A 410 -1.71 7.53 -10.54
C ARG A 410 -1.33 9.00 -10.45
N ASN A 411 -0.89 9.46 -9.29
CA ASN A 411 -0.44 10.85 -9.10
C ASN A 411 0.78 11.14 -10.00
N TRP A 412 1.76 10.23 -10.03
CA TRP A 412 2.89 10.32 -10.94
C TRP A 412 2.47 10.38 -12.41
N GLN A 413 1.58 9.46 -12.84
CA GLN A 413 1.07 9.46 -14.22
C GLN A 413 0.34 10.76 -14.59
N SER A 414 -0.44 11.32 -13.66
CA SER A 414 -1.10 12.61 -13.83
C SER A 414 -0.09 13.74 -14.06
N LEU A 415 0.97 13.79 -13.24
CA LEU A 415 2.04 14.79 -13.38
C LEU A 415 2.85 14.61 -14.66
N CYS A 416 3.08 13.38 -15.13
CA CYS A 416 3.70 13.15 -16.43
C CYS A 416 2.86 13.70 -17.58
N GLN A 417 1.53 13.53 -17.53
CA GLN A 417 0.62 14.10 -18.53
C GLN A 417 0.65 15.64 -18.49
N GLU A 418 0.61 16.22 -17.30
CA GLU A 418 0.71 17.68 -17.10
C GLU A 418 2.05 18.23 -17.60
N THR A 419 3.16 17.50 -17.38
CA THR A 419 4.50 17.87 -17.88
C THR A 419 4.50 17.97 -19.40
N ILE A 420 3.87 17.03 -20.10
CA ILE A 420 3.77 17.04 -21.57
C ILE A 420 2.98 18.28 -22.06
N LEU A 421 1.85 18.57 -21.41
CA LEU A 421 1.02 19.72 -21.77
C LEU A 421 1.75 21.05 -21.47
N ALA A 422 2.39 21.16 -20.31
CA ALA A 422 3.15 22.34 -19.91
C ALA A 422 4.36 22.56 -20.83
N ALA A 423 5.08 21.50 -21.21
CA ALA A 423 6.19 21.58 -22.15
C ALA A 423 5.74 22.01 -23.56
N ALA A 424 4.59 21.49 -24.05
CA ALA A 424 4.01 21.92 -25.31
C ALA A 424 3.61 23.40 -25.28
N HIS A 425 3.00 23.87 -24.19
CA HIS A 425 2.65 25.28 -24.00
C HIS A 425 3.91 26.16 -23.93
N ALA A 426 4.91 25.78 -23.15
CA ALA A 426 6.20 26.47 -23.05
C ALA A 426 6.90 26.59 -24.42
N THR A 427 6.88 25.52 -25.23
CA THR A 427 7.42 25.52 -26.59
C THR A 427 6.68 26.50 -27.49
N ALA A 428 5.33 26.52 -27.42
CA ALA A 428 4.51 27.41 -28.22
C ALA A 428 4.79 28.89 -27.94
N VAL A 429 5.07 29.26 -26.68
CA VAL A 429 5.36 30.65 -26.28
C VAL A 429 6.85 31.01 -26.25
N HIS A 430 7.75 30.04 -26.53
CA HIS A 430 9.20 30.24 -26.44
C HIS A 430 9.72 31.39 -27.34
N HIS A 431 9.10 31.58 -28.50
CA HIS A 431 9.42 32.67 -29.43
C HIS A 431 9.14 34.07 -28.89
N LEU A 432 8.38 34.20 -27.80
CA LEU A 432 8.05 35.46 -27.12
C LEU A 432 9.00 35.77 -25.98
N LEU A 433 9.92 34.86 -25.64
CA LEU A 433 10.92 35.14 -24.63
C LEU A 433 11.85 36.24 -25.13
N PRO A 434 12.25 37.19 -24.26
CA PRO A 434 13.29 38.12 -24.62
C PRO A 434 14.52 37.29 -24.99
N THR A 435 14.99 37.44 -26.22
CA THR A 435 16.27 36.86 -26.62
C THR A 435 17.28 37.48 -25.67
N GLU A 436 17.76 36.69 -24.71
CA GLU A 436 18.77 37.16 -23.77
C GLU A 436 19.88 37.73 -24.64
N PRO A 437 20.17 39.05 -24.54
CA PRO A 437 21.16 39.65 -25.40
C PRO A 437 22.41 38.83 -25.14
N ILE A 438 22.90 38.14 -26.17
CA ILE A 438 24.13 37.39 -26.08
C ILE A 438 25.16 38.43 -25.65
N ILE A 439 25.48 38.43 -24.36
CA ILE A 439 26.57 39.21 -23.82
C ILE A 439 27.76 38.47 -24.39
N ILE A 440 28.16 38.87 -25.60
CA ILE A 440 29.41 38.44 -26.19
C ILE A 440 30.41 38.85 -25.13
N PRO A 441 31.04 37.90 -24.42
CA PRO A 441 32.00 38.25 -23.39
C PRO A 441 33.02 39.10 -24.12
N ALA A 442 33.08 40.40 -23.76
CA ALA A 442 33.98 41.34 -24.39
C ALA A 442 35.33 40.65 -24.35
N THR A 443 35.87 40.32 -25.54
CA THR A 443 37.07 39.52 -25.70
C THR A 443 38.09 40.13 -24.77
N THR A 444 38.37 39.44 -23.67
CA THR A 444 39.28 39.95 -22.65
C THR A 444 40.61 39.99 -23.37
N HIS A 445 40.98 41.19 -23.83
CA HIS A 445 42.23 41.43 -24.50
C HIS A 445 43.28 40.91 -23.51
N PRO A 446 44.09 39.89 -23.86
CA PRO A 446 45.01 39.30 -22.91
C PRO A 446 45.88 40.43 -22.35
N ALA A 447 45.75 40.65 -21.04
CA ALA A 447 46.53 41.65 -20.35
C ALA A 447 48.02 41.38 -20.64
N PRO A 448 48.79 42.41 -21.05
CA PRO A 448 50.19 42.22 -21.38
C PRO A 448 50.91 41.64 -20.16
N VAL A 449 51.44 40.42 -20.32
CA VAL A 449 52.26 39.75 -19.33
C VAL A 449 53.49 40.63 -19.07
N ALA A 450 53.52 41.28 -17.92
CA ALA A 450 54.70 42.01 -17.47
C ALA A 450 55.83 40.98 -17.25
N ARG A 451 56.85 41.03 -18.11
CA ARG A 451 58.12 40.31 -17.89
C ARG A 451 58.78 40.92 -16.65
N VAL A 452 58.95 40.11 -15.62
CA VAL A 452 59.83 40.41 -14.48
C VAL A 452 61.26 40.05 -14.90
N ALA A 453 62.17 41.00 -14.69
CA ALA A 453 63.59 40.93 -15.03
C ALA A 453 64.43 40.29 -13.92
#